data_AF-A0A1Y2IXD5-F1
#
_entry.id   AF-A0A1Y2IXD5-F1
#
_cell.length_a   1.000
_cell.length_b   1.000
_cell.length_c   1.000
_cell.angle_alpha   90.00
_cell.angle_beta   90.00
_cell.angle_gamma   90.00
#
_symmetry.space_group_name_H-M   'P 1'
#
loop_
_entity.id
_entity.type
_entity.pdbx_description
1 polymer ?
#
loop_
_entity_poly.entity_id
_entity_poly.type
_entity_poly.pdbx_seq_one_letter_code
_entity_poly.pdbx_strand_id
1 'polypeptide(L)'
;MKYSAFVALSLALAASASPRFYRRASFTLQNGEDAIALNQKFATLTADSPCTAGENACVNNEFAQCVSGKFVLQPCAGGLICAALPLVNSAGTSITCTTAADRDARIAATGATGASNNAGAGGAAAGSAASSVAAASSVAASSSVAAASSAAASVAASATASSSAAAASGTAGTGDNAAGGTAAGGDPQTSLTLVQSVIATGFENDGQDQPTAGQVPSLTSSNNFINFCATTKLPITNGKQIQTGSCNPAPMGIIAAQTNMPSSKFVSPKNGDTIPANTNFTIQMAIAHLETGHFTNAAETYFAAPQVVNAQGDIQGHSHVVVDKLTSASQTTPTDPANDFVFFKGLNDAAVNGLLSVEVPGGLPAGSYRLASINTAANHQPALVAVAQHGALDDMIYFTVA
;
A
#
# COMPACT_ATOMS: atom_id res chain seq x y z
N MET A 1 -29.57 -51.68 36.51
CA MET A 1 -28.80 -50.47 36.85
C MET A 1 -28.20 -49.94 35.55
N LYS A 2 -28.36 -48.65 35.31
CA LYS A 2 -28.05 -47.92 34.06
C LYS A 2 -26.54 -47.67 33.94
N TYR A 3 -25.91 -47.96 32.80
CA TYR A 3 -24.71 -47.33 32.17
C TYR A 3 -24.61 -48.00 30.77
N SER A 4 -24.38 -47.38 29.61
CA SER A 4 -23.65 -46.19 29.21
C SER A 4 -24.15 -45.72 27.83
N ALA A 5 -24.13 -44.42 27.57
CA ALA A 5 -24.18 -43.86 26.22
C ALA A 5 -23.19 -42.70 26.14
N PHE A 6 -22.74 -42.39 24.92
CA PHE A 6 -21.81 -41.35 24.47
C PHE A 6 -20.37 -41.81 24.17
N VAL A 7 -20.16 -42.21 22.92
CA VAL A 7 -18.88 -42.08 22.23
C VAL A 7 -19.11 -41.42 20.86
N ALA A 8 -18.52 -40.23 20.75
CA ALA A 8 -17.93 -39.57 19.58
C ALA A 8 -18.59 -39.69 18.19
N LEU A 9 -19.11 -38.57 17.69
CA LEU A 9 -19.15 -38.28 16.26
C LEU A 9 -18.62 -36.86 16.01
N SER A 10 -17.34 -36.77 15.65
CA SER A 10 -16.71 -35.53 15.21
C SER A 10 -15.70 -35.86 14.13
N LEU A 11 -16.13 -35.81 12.86
CA LEU A 11 -15.23 -35.71 11.71
C LEU A 11 -15.99 -35.20 10.49
N ALA A 12 -15.60 -34.01 10.02
CA ALA A 12 -15.58 -33.53 8.64
C ALA A 12 -16.00 -32.06 8.56
N LEU A 13 -15.02 -31.16 8.44
CA LEU A 13 -15.16 -29.89 7.71
C LEU A 13 -13.76 -29.43 7.26
N ALA A 14 -13.25 -30.05 6.20
CA ALA A 14 -12.12 -29.49 5.45
C ALA A 14 -12.70 -28.62 4.33
N ALA A 15 -12.69 -27.31 4.53
CA ALA A 15 -13.08 -26.34 3.52
C ALA A 15 -11.97 -26.22 2.48
N SER A 16 -12.32 -26.46 1.22
CA SER A 16 -11.50 -26.23 0.03
C SER A 16 -11.32 -24.74 -0.23
N ALA A 17 -10.11 -24.22 0.00
CA ALA A 17 -9.71 -22.91 -0.50
C ALA A 17 -9.26 -23.05 -1.97
N SER A 18 -10.20 -22.86 -2.90
CA SER A 18 -9.87 -22.73 -4.32
C SER A 18 -9.32 -21.32 -4.60
N PRO A 19 -8.17 -21.16 -5.29
CA PRO A 19 -7.68 -19.85 -5.69
C PRO A 19 -8.72 -19.17 -6.60
N ARG A 20 -9.19 -17.99 -6.21
CA ARG A 20 -10.03 -17.14 -7.06
C ARG A 20 -9.14 -16.50 -8.11
N PHE A 21 -9.18 -17.02 -9.33
CA PHE A 21 -8.61 -16.35 -10.49
C PHE A 21 -9.42 -15.08 -10.76
N TYR A 22 -8.89 -13.91 -10.37
CA TYR A 22 -9.46 -12.63 -10.81
C TYR A 22 -9.40 -12.60 -12.34
N ARG A 23 -10.57 -12.57 -12.97
CA ARG A 23 -10.67 -12.45 -14.42
C ARG A 23 -10.13 -11.07 -14.79
N ARG A 24 -9.00 -11.03 -15.49
CA ARG A 24 -8.45 -9.79 -16.06
C ARG A 24 -9.55 -9.11 -16.88
N ALA A 25 -9.60 -7.77 -16.84
CA ALA A 25 -10.53 -7.04 -17.69
C ALA A 25 -10.25 -7.41 -19.16
N SER A 26 -11.29 -7.49 -19.98
CA SER A 26 -11.17 -7.94 -21.38
C SER A 26 -10.18 -7.09 -22.20
N PHE A 27 -9.97 -5.84 -21.80
CA PHE A 27 -9.05 -4.89 -22.43
C PHE A 27 -7.60 -4.99 -21.91
N THR A 28 -7.32 -5.71 -20.81
CA THR A 28 -6.00 -5.70 -20.17
C THR A 28 -4.90 -6.15 -21.14
N LEU A 29 -5.08 -7.29 -21.82
CA LEU A 29 -4.11 -7.81 -22.78
C LEU A 29 -3.92 -6.84 -23.95
N GLN A 30 -5.02 -6.38 -24.54
CA GLN A 30 -5.01 -5.45 -25.68
C GLN A 30 -4.27 -4.14 -25.34
N ASN A 31 -4.52 -3.56 -24.17
CA ASN A 31 -3.82 -2.35 -23.74
C ASN A 31 -2.30 -2.54 -23.66
N GLY A 32 -1.85 -3.75 -23.27
CA GLY A 32 -0.42 -4.07 -23.26
C GLY A 32 0.16 -4.18 -24.66
N GLU A 33 -0.54 -4.85 -25.57
CA GLU A 33 -0.15 -4.95 -26.99
C GLU A 33 -0.10 -3.57 -27.66
N ASP A 34 -1.10 -2.73 -27.40
CA ASP A 34 -1.16 -1.35 -27.89
C ASP A 34 -0.01 -0.49 -27.34
N ALA A 35 0.34 -0.67 -26.05
CA ALA A 35 1.47 0.03 -25.43
C ALA A 35 2.80 -0.40 -26.06
N ILE A 36 2.98 -1.69 -26.35
CA ILE A 36 4.15 -2.20 -27.08
C ILE A 36 4.23 -1.55 -28.46
N ALA A 37 3.13 -1.60 -29.23
CA ALA A 37 3.09 -1.05 -30.58
C ALA A 37 3.38 0.45 -30.60
N LEU A 38 2.86 1.21 -29.63
CA LEU A 38 3.13 2.64 -29.50
C LEU A 38 4.59 2.93 -29.16
N ASN A 39 5.19 2.21 -28.21
CA ASN A 39 6.61 2.40 -27.89
C ASN A 39 7.52 2.03 -29.08
N GLN A 40 7.15 1.03 -29.88
CA GLN A 40 7.85 0.69 -31.12
C GLN A 40 7.68 1.78 -32.19
N LYS A 41 6.46 2.34 -32.35
CA LYS A 41 6.22 3.49 -33.24
C LYS A 41 7.10 4.66 -32.82
N PHE A 42 7.11 5.00 -31.54
CA PHE A 42 7.89 6.11 -30.96
C PHE A 42 9.39 5.97 -31.22
N ALA A 43 9.94 4.76 -31.18
CA ALA A 43 11.34 4.51 -31.50
C ALA A 43 11.73 4.86 -32.96
N THR A 44 10.75 5.01 -33.85
CA THR A 44 10.97 5.41 -35.25
C THR A 44 10.78 6.92 -35.49
N LEU A 45 10.30 7.66 -34.49
CA LEU A 45 10.03 9.09 -34.59
C LEU A 45 11.27 9.91 -34.23
N THR A 46 11.36 11.08 -34.86
CA THR A 46 12.33 12.14 -34.59
C THR A 46 11.58 13.46 -34.39
N ALA A 47 12.26 14.51 -33.93
CA ALA A 47 11.65 15.84 -33.76
C ALA A 47 11.08 16.39 -35.09
N ASP A 48 11.68 15.98 -36.22
CA ASP A 48 11.27 16.37 -37.57
C ASP A 48 10.25 15.42 -38.21
N SER A 49 9.83 14.36 -37.52
CA SER A 49 8.79 13.47 -38.03
C SER A 49 7.48 14.23 -38.20
N PRO A 50 6.78 14.09 -39.35
CA PRO A 50 5.49 14.75 -39.56
C PRO A 50 4.45 14.20 -38.59
N CYS A 51 3.64 15.08 -38.02
CA CYS A 51 2.62 14.72 -37.03
C CYS A 51 1.37 15.60 -37.15
N THR A 52 0.27 15.18 -36.52
CA THR A 52 -0.96 16.00 -36.46
C THR A 52 -0.97 16.87 -35.21
N ALA A 53 -1.33 18.15 -35.33
CA ALA A 53 -1.36 19.06 -34.18
C ALA A 53 -2.19 18.47 -33.01
N GLY A 54 -1.59 18.43 -31.83
CA GLY A 54 -2.18 17.80 -30.63
C GLY A 54 -1.86 16.31 -30.45
N GLU A 55 -1.20 15.64 -31.42
CA GLU A 55 -0.67 14.28 -31.24
C GLU A 55 0.47 14.30 -30.21
N ASN A 56 0.40 13.39 -29.24
CA ASN A 56 1.47 13.18 -28.26
C ASN A 56 2.26 11.92 -28.62
N ALA A 57 3.56 11.96 -28.40
CA ALA A 57 4.48 10.86 -28.64
C ALA A 57 5.63 10.84 -27.62
N CYS A 58 6.47 9.82 -27.70
CA CYS A 58 7.79 9.84 -27.11
C CYS A 58 8.83 9.93 -28.23
N VAL A 59 9.72 10.91 -28.15
CA VAL A 59 10.80 11.10 -29.14
C VAL A 59 12.10 11.27 -28.37
N ASN A 60 13.11 10.45 -28.67
CA ASN A 60 14.40 10.46 -27.95
C ASN A 60 14.26 10.36 -26.42
N ASN A 61 13.31 9.56 -25.93
CA ASN A 61 12.94 9.43 -24.51
C ASN A 61 12.34 10.69 -23.86
N GLU A 62 12.04 11.74 -24.62
CA GLU A 62 11.38 12.96 -24.15
C GLU A 62 9.90 12.93 -24.51
N PHE A 63 9.08 13.59 -23.69
CA PHE A 63 7.67 13.78 -24.03
C PHE A 63 7.58 14.74 -25.20
N ALA A 64 6.84 14.36 -26.24
CA ALA A 64 6.72 15.16 -27.45
C ALA A 64 5.26 15.49 -27.74
N GLN A 65 4.98 16.77 -27.97
CA GLN A 65 3.68 17.22 -28.46
C GLN A 65 3.82 17.81 -29.86
N CYS A 66 2.94 17.42 -30.77
CA CYS A 66 2.94 17.95 -32.11
C CYS A 66 2.37 19.38 -32.13
N VAL A 67 3.20 20.34 -32.52
CA VAL A 67 2.84 21.74 -32.72
C VAL A 67 3.22 22.12 -34.15
N SER A 68 2.23 22.56 -34.93
CA SER A 68 2.45 23.00 -36.32
C SER A 68 3.12 21.96 -37.22
N GLY A 69 2.77 20.67 -37.04
CA GLY A 69 3.25 19.56 -37.88
C GLY A 69 4.61 18.97 -37.51
N LYS A 70 5.23 19.45 -36.43
CA LYS A 70 6.48 18.93 -35.87
C LYS A 70 6.37 18.65 -34.37
N PHE A 71 7.18 17.71 -33.88
CA PHE A 71 7.23 17.39 -32.46
C PHE A 71 8.07 18.41 -31.69
N VAL A 72 7.47 19.05 -30.69
CA VAL A 72 8.16 19.84 -29.68
C VAL A 72 8.43 18.93 -28.49
N LEU A 73 9.71 18.75 -28.16
CA LEU A 73 10.15 17.84 -27.11
C LEU A 73 10.27 18.57 -25.76
N GLN A 74 9.88 17.89 -24.70
CA GLN A 74 10.01 18.30 -23.32
C GLN A 74 10.67 17.17 -22.52
N PRO A 75 11.86 17.40 -21.92
CA PRO A 75 12.57 16.38 -21.17
C PRO A 75 11.75 15.88 -19.97
N CYS A 76 11.84 14.59 -19.71
CA CYS A 76 11.34 14.01 -18.47
C CYS A 76 12.26 14.36 -17.30
N ALA A 77 11.69 14.68 -16.14
CA ALA A 77 12.46 15.00 -14.93
C ALA A 77 13.20 13.74 -14.41
N GLY A 78 14.36 13.94 -13.76
CA GLY A 78 14.97 12.92 -12.90
C GLY A 78 15.35 11.59 -13.56
N GLY A 79 16.00 11.60 -14.72
CA GLY A 79 16.47 10.38 -15.39
C GLY A 79 15.35 9.46 -15.90
N LEU A 80 14.10 9.93 -15.88
CA LEU A 80 12.96 9.24 -16.44
C LEU A 80 12.96 9.31 -17.98
N ILE A 81 12.20 8.42 -18.60
CA ILE A 81 11.96 8.34 -20.03
C ILE A 81 10.47 8.48 -20.33
N CYS A 82 10.12 9.08 -21.47
CA CYS A 82 8.77 9.01 -21.99
C CYS A 82 8.49 7.59 -22.50
N ALA A 83 7.38 7.00 -22.08
CA ALA A 83 6.88 5.73 -22.61
C ALA A 83 5.35 5.70 -22.70
N ALA A 84 4.81 4.87 -23.61
CA ALA A 84 3.41 4.47 -23.60
C ALA A 84 3.19 3.32 -22.58
N LEU A 85 2.15 3.43 -21.77
CA LEU A 85 1.81 2.47 -20.71
C LEU A 85 0.35 2.00 -20.86
N PRO A 86 0.05 0.73 -20.56
CA PRO A 86 -1.31 0.21 -20.63
C PRO A 86 -2.19 0.84 -19.55
N LEU A 87 -3.39 1.31 -19.90
CA LEU A 87 -4.38 1.75 -18.91
C LEU A 87 -4.88 0.54 -18.11
N VAL A 88 -5.10 0.74 -16.80
CA VAL A 88 -5.48 -0.35 -15.88
C VAL A 88 -7.00 -0.44 -15.70
N ASN A 89 -7.69 0.70 -15.73
CA ASN A 89 -9.12 0.81 -15.38
C ASN A 89 -10.02 1.11 -16.59
N SER A 90 -9.46 1.19 -17.79
CA SER A 90 -10.19 1.47 -19.04
C SER A 90 -9.40 0.96 -20.25
N ALA A 91 -10.05 0.85 -21.40
CA ALA A 91 -9.38 0.50 -22.65
C ALA A 91 -8.47 1.63 -23.15
N GLY A 92 -7.29 1.28 -23.67
CA GLY A 92 -6.32 2.19 -24.25
C GLY A 92 -4.98 2.27 -23.49
N THR A 93 -4.21 3.30 -23.83
CA THR A 93 -2.86 3.56 -23.31
C THR A 93 -2.73 5.00 -22.84
N SER A 94 -1.68 5.28 -22.06
CA SER A 94 -1.29 6.65 -21.70
C SER A 94 0.20 6.86 -22.00
N ILE A 95 0.57 8.10 -22.32
CA ILE A 95 1.97 8.50 -22.53
C ILE A 95 2.39 9.28 -21.28
N THR A 96 3.49 8.87 -20.64
CA THR A 96 4.01 9.55 -19.44
C THR A 96 5.51 9.36 -19.30
N CYS A 97 6.13 10.23 -18.49
CA CYS A 97 7.48 10.02 -18.00
C CYS A 97 7.47 8.91 -16.93
N THR A 98 8.30 7.89 -17.10
CA THR A 98 8.48 6.75 -16.18
C THR A 98 9.90 6.17 -16.31
N THR A 99 10.22 5.07 -15.62
CA THR A 99 11.45 4.31 -15.86
C THR A 99 11.21 3.19 -16.88
N ALA A 100 12.26 2.74 -17.57
CA ALA A 100 12.17 1.56 -18.43
C ALA A 100 11.67 0.32 -17.66
N ALA A 101 12.13 0.16 -16.42
CA ALA A 101 11.73 -0.95 -15.55
C ALA A 101 10.23 -0.91 -15.21
N ASP A 102 9.66 0.26 -14.91
CA ASP A 102 8.21 0.40 -14.66
C ASP A 102 7.38 0.14 -15.92
N ARG A 103 7.80 0.68 -17.08
CA ARG A 103 7.17 0.37 -18.37
C ARG A 103 7.11 -1.13 -18.61
N ASP A 104 8.24 -1.81 -18.48
CA ASP A 104 8.36 -3.24 -18.75
C ASP A 104 7.54 -4.07 -17.77
N ALA A 105 7.56 -3.71 -16.48
CA ALA A 105 6.75 -4.38 -15.46
C ALA A 105 5.24 -4.23 -15.73
N ARG A 106 4.78 -3.04 -16.13
CA ARG A 106 3.36 -2.78 -16.41
C ARG A 106 2.87 -3.47 -17.68
N ILE A 107 3.70 -3.53 -18.72
CA ILE A 107 3.38 -4.30 -19.93
C ILE A 107 3.36 -5.80 -19.61
N ALA A 108 4.36 -6.32 -18.89
CA ALA A 108 4.40 -7.74 -18.52
C ALA A 108 3.18 -8.16 -17.67
N ALA A 109 2.70 -7.28 -16.78
CA ALA A 109 1.54 -7.53 -15.95
C ALA A 109 0.24 -7.76 -16.76
N THR A 110 0.14 -7.23 -17.98
CA THR A 110 -1.04 -7.46 -18.83
C THR A 110 -1.07 -8.86 -19.45
N GLY A 111 0.08 -9.54 -19.49
CA GLY A 111 0.29 -10.78 -20.24
C GLY A 111 0.64 -10.56 -21.71
N ALA A 112 0.80 -9.30 -22.15
CA ALA A 112 1.24 -9.02 -23.51
C ALA A 112 2.71 -9.39 -23.68
N THR A 113 3.00 -10.20 -24.69
CA THR A 113 4.36 -10.60 -25.06
C THR A 113 4.74 -9.92 -26.36
N GLY A 114 5.34 -8.74 -26.26
CA GLY A 114 5.92 -8.02 -27.39
C GLY A 114 7.43 -8.06 -27.35
N ALA A 115 8.07 -8.36 -28.48
CA ALA A 115 9.52 -8.39 -28.63
C ALA A 115 10.17 -7.06 -28.22
N SER A 116 10.66 -6.99 -26.97
CA SER A 116 11.60 -5.96 -26.53
C SER A 116 12.98 -6.29 -27.09
N ASN A 117 13.18 -6.08 -28.39
CA ASN A 117 14.50 -6.03 -28.99
C ASN A 117 14.94 -4.56 -29.04
N ASN A 118 15.51 -4.08 -27.94
CA ASN A 118 16.43 -2.94 -27.98
C ASN A 118 17.54 -3.11 -26.94
N ALA A 119 18.24 -4.25 -27.05
CA ALA A 119 19.59 -4.39 -26.54
C ALA A 119 20.55 -3.82 -27.60
N GLY A 120 20.93 -2.55 -27.42
CA GLY A 120 21.99 -1.90 -28.18
C GLY A 120 23.29 -1.88 -27.38
N ALA A 121 24.15 -2.86 -27.68
CA ALA A 121 25.61 -2.85 -27.61
C ALA A 121 26.34 -2.47 -26.30
N GLY A 122 26.84 -3.50 -25.62
CA GLY A 122 27.93 -3.44 -24.63
C GLY A 122 28.17 -4.83 -24.02
N GLY A 123 28.87 -5.70 -24.76
CA GLY A 123 28.89 -7.14 -24.53
C GLY A 123 29.73 -7.63 -23.34
N ALA A 124 29.38 -8.83 -22.85
CA ALA A 124 30.23 -10.03 -22.87
C ALA A 124 29.49 -11.21 -22.23
N ALA A 125 29.41 -12.32 -22.98
CA ALA A 125 29.49 -13.75 -22.59
C ALA A 125 28.79 -14.24 -21.30
N ALA A 126 28.11 -15.39 -21.23
CA ALA A 126 27.89 -16.51 -22.14
C ALA A 126 26.88 -17.46 -21.47
N GLY A 127 26.28 -18.36 -22.26
CA GLY A 127 25.86 -19.67 -21.76
C GLY A 127 24.36 -19.88 -21.56
N SER A 128 23.63 -19.95 -22.67
CA SER A 128 22.31 -20.58 -22.75
C SER A 128 22.32 -22.03 -22.26
N ALA A 129 21.27 -22.44 -21.57
CA ALA A 129 20.25 -23.34 -22.11
C ALA A 129 19.55 -24.13 -20.99
N ALA A 130 18.28 -23.80 -20.79
CA ALA A 130 17.33 -24.69 -20.15
C ALA A 130 17.05 -25.89 -21.05
N SER A 131 16.85 -27.08 -20.45
CA SER A 131 15.75 -27.95 -20.85
C SER A 131 15.51 -29.06 -19.83
N SER A 132 14.28 -29.07 -19.36
CA SER A 132 13.57 -30.17 -18.75
C SER A 132 13.48 -31.38 -19.66
N VAL A 133 13.64 -32.59 -19.11
CA VAL A 133 12.86 -33.77 -19.48
C VAL A 133 12.80 -34.73 -18.29
N ALA A 134 11.60 -35.22 -18.04
CA ALA A 134 11.27 -36.25 -17.07
C ALA A 134 11.40 -37.67 -17.66
N ALA A 135 11.42 -38.63 -16.74
CA ALA A 135 11.14 -40.07 -16.89
C ALA A 135 12.20 -40.94 -17.59
N ALA A 136 12.77 -41.90 -16.88
CA ALA A 136 12.19 -43.25 -16.74
C ALA A 136 13.10 -44.18 -15.92
N SER A 137 12.43 -45.12 -15.26
CA SER A 137 12.91 -46.23 -14.45
C SER A 137 13.98 -47.11 -15.09
N SER A 138 14.87 -47.72 -14.29
CA SER A 138 14.72 -49.12 -13.85
C SER A 138 16.05 -49.77 -13.40
N VAL A 139 15.91 -50.51 -12.29
CA VAL A 139 16.51 -51.80 -11.87
C VAL A 139 18.00 -51.99 -11.53
N ALA A 140 18.11 -52.79 -10.45
CA ALA A 140 19.15 -53.73 -10.04
C ALA A 140 20.31 -53.13 -9.22
N ALA A 141 20.31 -53.33 -7.89
CA ALA A 141 20.77 -54.53 -7.16
C ALA A 141 22.31 -54.59 -7.17
N SER A 142 23.05 -54.78 -6.09
CA SER A 142 22.89 -55.50 -4.82
C SER A 142 23.96 -54.90 -3.86
N SER A 143 24.14 -55.20 -2.57
CA SER A 143 23.70 -56.24 -1.66
C SER A 143 24.34 -55.90 -0.30
N SER A 144 23.70 -56.37 0.78
CA SER A 144 24.31 -56.87 2.05
C SER A 144 25.13 -55.89 2.89
N VAL A 145 25.03 -55.79 4.22
CA VAL A 145 24.51 -56.64 5.32
C VAL A 145 24.38 -55.68 6.52
N ALA A 146 23.26 -55.68 7.25
CA ALA A 146 23.06 -56.35 8.55
C ALA A 146 24.11 -55.96 9.63
N ALA A 147 23.78 -55.68 10.89
CA ALA A 147 22.54 -55.61 11.62
C ALA A 147 22.86 -55.09 13.04
N ALA A 148 21.82 -54.61 13.73
CA ALA A 148 21.56 -54.79 15.17
C ALA A 148 22.55 -54.18 16.19
N SER A 149 22.18 -53.74 17.38
CA SER A 149 20.92 -53.48 18.08
C SER A 149 21.33 -52.97 19.46
N SER A 150 20.44 -52.22 20.13
CA SER A 150 20.29 -52.12 21.60
C SER A 150 21.45 -51.55 22.43
N ALA A 151 21.27 -50.95 23.60
CA ALA A 151 20.16 -50.33 24.32
C ALA A 151 20.77 -49.75 25.61
N ALA A 152 20.19 -48.66 26.09
CA ALA A 152 19.94 -48.30 27.50
C ALA A 152 21.08 -47.94 28.49
N ALA A 153 20.67 -47.04 29.39
CA ALA A 153 21.09 -46.80 30.78
C ALA A 153 22.38 -45.97 30.98
N SER A 154 22.29 -44.67 31.24
CA SER A 154 21.96 -43.98 32.52
C SER A 154 23.15 -43.85 33.47
N VAL A 155 23.64 -42.62 33.65
CA VAL A 155 24.14 -42.11 34.94
C VAL A 155 24.13 -40.58 34.92
N ALA A 156 23.51 -40.00 35.94
CA ALA A 156 23.61 -38.60 36.29
C ALA A 156 24.86 -38.39 37.17
N ALA A 157 25.60 -37.30 36.95
CA ALA A 157 26.36 -36.63 38.00
C ALA A 157 26.75 -35.21 37.58
N SER A 158 26.59 -34.32 38.55
CA SER A 158 26.69 -32.88 38.52
C SER A 158 28.13 -32.35 38.53
N ALA A 159 28.23 -31.03 38.27
CA ALA A 159 29.19 -30.06 38.85
C ALA A 159 30.32 -29.50 37.94
N THR A 160 30.07 -28.27 37.48
CA THR A 160 30.83 -27.03 37.77
C THR A 160 32.23 -26.80 37.17
N ALA A 161 32.28 -25.70 36.40
CA ALA A 161 33.33 -24.67 36.25
C ALA A 161 34.54 -24.86 35.31
N SER A 162 34.50 -24.02 34.26
CA SER A 162 35.52 -23.05 33.84
C SER A 162 36.46 -23.37 32.66
N SER A 163 36.23 -22.55 31.62
CA SER A 163 37.19 -21.91 30.69
C SER A 163 38.06 -22.78 29.78
N SER A 164 37.72 -22.80 28.49
CA SER A 164 38.52 -22.13 27.44
C SER A 164 37.86 -22.28 26.08
N ALA A 165 37.92 -21.20 25.30
CA ALA A 165 37.33 -21.06 23.97
C ALA A 165 37.85 -22.10 22.96
N ALA A 166 36.94 -22.60 22.13
CA ALA A 166 37.24 -23.08 20.78
C ALA A 166 36.02 -22.82 19.89
N ALA A 167 36.28 -22.15 18.78
CA ALA A 167 35.30 -21.68 17.81
C ALA A 167 34.46 -22.82 17.21
N ALA A 168 33.15 -22.59 17.10
CA ALA A 168 32.30 -23.27 16.15
C ALA A 168 31.62 -22.20 15.30
N SER A 169 32.00 -22.16 14.03
CA SER A 169 31.37 -21.34 13.00
C SER A 169 29.93 -21.79 12.83
N GLY A 170 28.99 -20.96 13.27
CA GLY A 170 27.58 -21.05 12.95
C GLY A 170 27.17 -19.74 12.33
N THR A 171 27.11 -19.70 11.01
CA THR A 171 26.69 -18.54 10.22
C THR A 171 25.19 -18.28 10.46
N ALA A 172 24.87 -17.62 11.57
CA ALA A 172 23.66 -16.84 11.71
C ALA A 172 23.99 -15.43 11.20
N GLY A 173 23.27 -14.96 10.18
CA GLY A 173 23.47 -13.64 9.59
C GLY A 173 23.49 -12.56 10.66
N THR A 174 24.67 -11.98 10.87
CA THR A 174 24.89 -10.81 11.72
C THR A 174 24.12 -9.64 11.11
N GLY A 175 23.02 -9.25 11.73
CA GLY A 175 22.41 -7.95 11.49
C GLY A 175 23.31 -6.83 12.01
N ASP A 176 23.38 -5.75 11.24
CA ASP A 176 24.33 -4.63 11.30
C ASP A 176 24.27 -3.74 12.55
N ASN A 177 24.32 -4.29 13.76
CA ASN A 177 24.48 -3.49 14.97
C ASN A 177 25.75 -3.91 15.70
N ALA A 178 26.80 -3.09 15.58
CA ALA A 178 28.00 -3.24 16.39
C ALA A 178 27.63 -3.19 17.89
N ALA A 179 28.22 -4.08 18.67
CA ALA A 179 28.10 -4.11 20.12
C ALA A 179 28.66 -2.79 20.69
N GLY A 180 27.79 -1.80 20.91
CA GLY A 180 28.18 -0.46 21.34
C GLY A 180 27.18 0.65 21.06
N GLY A 181 26.12 0.43 20.26
CA GLY A 181 25.00 1.37 20.13
C GLY A 181 25.31 2.73 19.48
N THR A 182 26.56 3.00 19.10
CA THR A 182 26.87 4.15 18.25
C THR A 182 26.46 3.83 16.83
N ALA A 183 25.44 4.53 16.33
CA ALA A 183 25.14 4.60 14.90
C ALA A 183 26.45 4.87 14.13
N ALA A 184 26.67 4.16 13.02
CA ALA A 184 27.81 4.44 12.15
C ALA A 184 27.79 5.94 11.82
N GLY A 185 28.86 6.66 12.20
CA GLY A 185 28.92 8.12 12.06
C GLY A 185 28.51 8.56 10.65
N GLY A 186 27.43 9.32 10.56
CA GLY A 186 26.76 9.68 9.31
C GLY A 186 25.50 10.50 9.55
N ASP A 187 24.82 10.94 8.49
CA ASP A 187 23.55 11.66 8.58
C ASP A 187 22.44 10.74 9.14
N PRO A 188 21.81 11.08 10.29
CA PRO A 188 20.73 10.30 10.87
C PRO A 188 19.58 9.98 9.91
N GLN A 189 19.34 10.81 8.88
CA GLN A 189 18.26 10.61 7.90
C GLN A 189 18.58 9.54 6.85
N THR A 190 19.83 9.11 6.75
CA THR A 190 20.27 8.04 5.83
C THR A 190 20.76 6.79 6.57
N SER A 191 20.78 6.84 7.90
CA SER A 191 21.18 5.73 8.77
C SER A 191 20.14 4.61 8.77
N LEU A 192 20.61 3.37 8.75
CA LEU A 192 19.79 2.17 9.00
C LEU A 192 19.76 1.76 10.49
N THR A 193 20.40 2.55 11.36
CA THR A 193 20.50 2.31 12.81
C THR A 193 19.81 3.43 13.59
N LEU A 194 19.13 3.06 14.67
CA LEU A 194 18.44 4.01 15.54
C LEU A 194 19.45 4.88 16.28
N VAL A 195 19.29 6.20 16.18
CA VAL A 195 20.14 7.15 16.90
C VAL A 195 19.66 7.34 18.34
N GLN A 196 20.60 7.52 19.26
CA GLN A 196 20.32 7.59 20.69
C GLN A 196 19.33 8.71 21.07
N SER A 197 19.37 9.85 20.37
CA SER A 197 18.56 11.03 20.69
C SER A 197 17.08 10.88 20.41
N VAL A 198 16.66 9.88 19.61
CA VAL A 198 15.26 9.67 19.26
C VAL A 198 14.64 8.46 19.94
N ILE A 199 15.37 7.78 20.83
CA ILE A 199 14.84 6.63 21.59
C ILE A 199 13.66 7.09 22.45
N ALA A 200 12.50 6.48 22.21
CA ALA A 200 11.27 6.71 22.94
C ALA A 200 11.17 5.71 24.11
N THR A 201 11.86 6.00 25.21
CA THR A 201 11.92 5.10 26.38
C THR A 201 10.55 4.77 26.97
N GLY A 202 9.54 5.62 26.75
CA GLY A 202 8.15 5.34 27.13
C GLY A 202 7.57 4.08 26.47
N PHE A 203 8.10 3.64 25.32
CA PHE A 203 7.65 2.42 24.65
C PHE A 203 8.08 1.14 25.36
N GLU A 204 8.92 1.21 26.41
CA GLU A 204 9.25 0.04 27.23
C GLU A 204 8.18 -0.26 28.30
N ASN A 205 7.22 0.65 28.49
CA ASN A 205 6.11 0.47 29.42
C ASN A 205 4.86 -0.06 28.67
N ASP A 206 4.26 -1.14 29.17
CA ASP A 206 3.07 -1.77 28.59
C ASP A 206 1.74 -1.16 29.09
N GLY A 207 1.81 -0.19 30.00
CA GLY A 207 0.68 0.52 30.59
C GLY A 207 0.01 -0.21 31.77
N GLN A 208 0.57 -1.33 32.24
CA GLN A 208 -0.07 -2.18 33.25
C GLN A 208 0.30 -1.84 34.71
N ASP A 209 0.94 -0.70 34.97
CA ASP A 209 1.34 -0.28 36.32
C ASP A 209 0.13 -0.06 37.25
N GLN A 210 -1.02 0.37 36.69
CA GLN A 210 -2.31 0.52 37.38
C GLN A 210 -3.47 0.09 36.44
N PRO A 211 -3.73 -1.21 36.29
CA PRO A 211 -4.62 -1.69 35.24
C PRO A 211 -6.09 -1.39 35.56
N THR A 212 -6.82 -0.87 34.57
CA THR A 212 -8.29 -0.81 34.62
C THR A 212 -8.90 -2.16 34.19
N ALA A 213 -10.09 -2.50 34.69
CA ALA A 213 -10.76 -3.75 34.31
C ALA A 213 -10.96 -3.84 32.79
N GLY A 214 -10.46 -4.92 32.18
CA GLY A 214 -10.51 -5.14 30.73
C GLY A 214 -9.37 -4.50 29.93
N GLN A 215 -8.44 -3.79 30.57
CA GLN A 215 -7.24 -3.26 29.92
C GLN A 215 -6.28 -4.40 29.53
N VAL A 216 -5.76 -4.35 28.31
CA VAL A 216 -4.74 -5.26 27.80
C VAL A 216 -3.39 -4.55 27.72
N PRO A 217 -2.26 -5.26 27.94
CA PRO A 217 -0.93 -4.66 27.83
C PRO A 217 -0.66 -4.19 26.40
N SER A 218 0.02 -3.05 26.28
CA SER A 218 0.63 -2.61 25.02
C SER A 218 1.82 -3.50 24.66
N LEU A 219 2.13 -3.58 23.36
CA LEU A 219 3.46 -4.05 22.95
C LEU A 219 4.52 -3.07 23.45
N THR A 220 5.71 -3.59 23.75
CA THR A 220 6.86 -2.79 24.18
C THR A 220 8.04 -2.90 23.22
N SER A 221 8.89 -1.87 23.21
CA SER A 221 10.10 -1.83 22.40
C SER A 221 11.14 -0.89 23.00
N SER A 222 12.39 -1.36 23.03
CA SER A 222 13.58 -0.55 23.35
C SER A 222 14.22 0.11 22.12
N ASN A 223 13.69 -0.14 20.92
CA ASN A 223 14.22 0.35 19.66
C ASN A 223 13.16 1.01 18.78
N ASN A 224 12.16 1.65 19.39
CA ASN A 224 11.10 2.39 18.69
C ASN A 224 10.33 1.59 17.63
N PHE A 225 10.28 0.26 17.76
CA PHE A 225 9.66 -0.64 16.79
C PHE A 225 10.23 -0.55 15.36
N ILE A 226 11.47 -0.07 15.16
CA ILE A 226 12.03 0.07 13.79
C ILE A 226 12.05 -1.23 12.99
N ASN A 227 12.09 -2.38 13.67
CA ASN A 227 12.11 -3.72 13.07
C ASN A 227 10.77 -4.46 13.19
N PHE A 228 9.70 -3.80 13.61
CA PHE A 228 8.40 -4.45 13.88
C PHE A 228 7.91 -5.28 12.70
N CYS A 229 8.00 -4.76 11.48
CA CYS A 229 7.52 -5.48 10.30
C CYS A 229 8.22 -6.82 10.05
N ALA A 230 9.49 -6.97 10.48
CA ALA A 230 10.21 -8.24 10.39
C ALA A 230 9.54 -9.36 11.20
N THR A 231 8.71 -9.01 12.19
CA THR A 231 8.00 -9.98 13.04
C THR A 231 6.69 -10.50 12.43
N THR A 232 6.13 -9.79 11.43
CA THR A 232 4.75 -10.02 10.96
C THR A 232 4.64 -10.95 9.75
N LYS A 233 5.74 -11.23 9.04
CA LYS A 233 5.77 -11.95 7.73
C LYS A 233 4.87 -11.35 6.64
N LEU A 234 4.30 -10.15 6.85
CA LEU A 234 3.51 -9.44 5.87
C LEU A 234 4.41 -8.75 4.83
N PRO A 235 3.93 -8.55 3.59
CA PRO A 235 4.65 -7.71 2.64
C PRO A 235 4.75 -6.27 3.17
N ILE A 236 5.82 -5.57 2.81
CA ILE A 236 6.01 -4.16 3.17
C ILE A 236 5.12 -3.28 2.29
N THR A 237 4.40 -2.33 2.90
CA THR A 237 3.50 -1.40 2.20
C THR A 237 4.21 -0.67 1.06
N ASN A 238 5.41 -0.14 1.31
CA ASN A 238 6.32 0.45 0.31
C ASN A 238 5.62 1.42 -0.68
N GLY A 239 4.77 2.31 -0.16
CA GLY A 239 4.04 3.29 -0.97
C GLY A 239 2.88 2.73 -1.79
N LYS A 240 2.55 1.44 -1.66
CA LYS A 240 1.54 0.75 -2.46
C LYS A 240 0.31 0.41 -1.64
N GLN A 241 -0.85 0.44 -2.31
CA GLN A 241 -2.10 -0.09 -1.76
C GLN A 241 -2.13 -1.63 -1.91
N ILE A 242 -1.56 -2.34 -0.93
CA ILE A 242 -1.57 -3.81 -0.89
C ILE A 242 -2.89 -4.30 -0.30
N GLN A 243 -3.84 -4.65 -1.17
CA GLN A 243 -5.23 -5.00 -0.80
C GLN A 243 -5.36 -6.25 0.08
N THR A 244 -4.34 -7.13 0.09
CA THR A 244 -4.32 -8.34 0.93
C THR A 244 -3.82 -8.09 2.36
N GLY A 245 -3.52 -6.84 2.71
CA GLY A 245 -2.86 -6.46 3.95
C GLY A 245 -1.33 -6.40 3.81
N SER A 246 -0.71 -5.52 4.60
CA SER A 246 0.74 -5.26 4.60
C SER A 246 1.20 -4.74 5.97
N CYS A 247 2.51 -4.69 6.19
CA CYS A 247 3.12 -3.96 7.32
C CYS A 247 3.82 -2.70 6.81
N ASN A 248 3.57 -1.57 7.47
CA ASN A 248 4.19 -0.30 7.11
C ASN A 248 5.29 0.09 8.09
N PRO A 249 6.56 0.25 7.63
CA PRO A 249 7.67 0.68 8.49
C PRO A 249 7.74 2.20 8.70
N ALA A 250 6.97 3.01 7.96
CA ALA A 250 7.00 4.46 8.10
C ALA A 250 6.52 4.88 9.51
N PRO A 251 7.26 5.73 10.23
CA PRO A 251 6.81 6.21 11.53
C PRO A 251 5.59 7.13 11.38
N MET A 252 4.81 7.24 12.45
CA MET A 252 3.55 8.00 12.48
C MET A 252 3.74 9.49 12.14
N GLY A 253 4.85 10.09 12.58
CA GLY A 253 5.19 11.50 12.34
C GLY A 253 4.83 12.42 13.50
N ILE A 254 4.63 13.70 13.18
CA ILE A 254 4.29 14.73 14.18
C ILE A 254 2.83 14.57 14.57
N ILE A 255 2.58 14.39 15.86
CA ILE A 255 1.23 14.28 16.43
C ILE A 255 0.69 15.69 16.70
N ALA A 256 -0.47 16.02 16.13
CA ALA A 256 -1.05 17.36 16.29
C ALA A 256 -1.49 17.59 17.74
N ALA A 257 -1.19 18.79 18.25
CA ALA A 257 -1.59 19.20 19.59
C ALA A 257 -3.12 19.23 19.73
N GLN A 258 -3.62 19.16 20.96
CA GLN A 258 -5.06 19.22 21.23
C GLN A 258 -5.72 20.50 20.68
N THR A 259 -4.99 21.61 20.63
CA THR A 259 -5.44 22.90 20.08
C THR A 259 -5.49 22.93 18.54
N ASN A 260 -4.90 21.94 17.87
CA ASN A 260 -4.77 21.85 16.43
C ASN A 260 -5.45 20.60 15.86
N MET A 261 -6.34 19.98 16.64
CA MET A 261 -7.10 18.83 16.15
C MET A 261 -8.01 19.29 15.02
N PRO A 262 -7.94 18.65 13.84
CA PRO A 262 -8.79 19.02 12.72
C PRO A 262 -10.26 18.71 13.03
N SER A 263 -11.15 19.48 12.44
CA SER A 263 -12.59 19.24 12.50
C SER A 263 -13.21 19.56 11.15
N SER A 264 -14.17 18.74 10.73
CA SER A 264 -14.99 18.99 9.56
C SER A 264 -16.48 19.01 9.90
N LYS A 265 -17.27 19.69 9.06
CA LYS A 265 -18.73 19.69 9.14
C LYS A 265 -19.36 19.85 7.76
N PHE A 266 -20.27 18.96 7.38
CA PHE A 266 -21.03 19.10 6.15
C PHE A 266 -21.97 20.30 6.22
N VAL A 267 -21.86 21.18 5.23
CA VAL A 267 -22.70 22.36 5.00
C VAL A 267 -23.82 22.03 4.01
N SER A 268 -23.52 21.20 3.00
CA SER A 268 -24.48 20.70 2.03
C SER A 268 -24.06 19.31 1.52
N PRO A 269 -25.00 18.35 1.38
CA PRO A 269 -26.31 18.36 2.04
C PRO A 269 -26.16 18.48 3.57
N LYS A 270 -27.22 18.90 4.26
CA LYS A 270 -27.30 18.88 5.73
C LYS A 270 -27.85 17.54 6.19
N ASN A 271 -27.63 17.24 7.47
CA ASN A 271 -28.24 16.06 8.08
C ASN A 271 -29.77 16.15 8.06
N GLY A 272 -30.41 15.12 7.51
CA GLY A 272 -31.85 15.02 7.34
C GLY A 272 -32.39 15.66 6.05
N ASP A 273 -31.53 16.23 5.20
CA ASP A 273 -31.99 16.83 3.94
C ASP A 273 -32.63 15.80 3.00
N THR A 274 -33.57 16.26 2.20
CA THR A 274 -34.08 15.55 1.02
C THR A 274 -33.67 16.32 -0.23
N ILE A 275 -32.95 15.67 -1.14
CA ILE A 275 -32.49 16.27 -2.40
C ILE A 275 -33.12 15.56 -3.61
N PRO A 276 -33.24 16.22 -4.78
CA PRO A 276 -33.83 15.62 -5.97
C PRO A 276 -33.03 14.43 -6.51
N ALA A 277 -33.73 13.36 -6.90
CA ALA A 277 -33.11 12.22 -7.57
C ALA A 277 -32.49 12.60 -8.93
N ASN A 278 -31.38 11.93 -9.25
CA ASN A 278 -30.67 11.99 -10.54
C ASN A 278 -30.38 13.42 -11.04
N THR A 279 -30.13 14.34 -10.10
CA THR A 279 -29.84 15.74 -10.35
C THR A 279 -28.51 16.11 -9.74
N ASN A 280 -27.67 16.87 -10.46
CA ASN A 280 -26.41 17.39 -9.92
C ASN A 280 -26.66 18.06 -8.58
N PHE A 281 -25.81 17.75 -7.60
CA PHE A 281 -25.73 18.51 -6.35
C PHE A 281 -24.28 18.68 -5.95
N THR A 282 -24.03 19.63 -5.06
CA THR A 282 -22.69 19.93 -4.58
C THR A 282 -22.58 19.51 -3.12
N ILE A 283 -21.57 18.69 -2.82
CA ILE A 283 -21.14 18.45 -1.46
C ILE A 283 -20.23 19.61 -1.05
N GLN A 284 -20.56 20.25 0.07
CA GLN A 284 -19.74 21.28 0.69
C GLN A 284 -19.48 20.93 2.15
N MET A 285 -18.23 21.06 2.56
CA MET A 285 -17.77 20.72 3.90
C MET A 285 -16.91 21.85 4.45
N ALA A 286 -17.30 22.40 5.59
CA ALA A 286 -16.46 23.29 6.37
C ALA A 286 -15.33 22.50 7.01
N ILE A 287 -14.13 23.09 7.05
CA ILE A 287 -12.95 22.47 7.63
C ILE A 287 -12.14 23.48 8.45
N ALA A 288 -11.62 23.03 9.58
CA ALA A 288 -10.79 23.80 10.49
C ALA A 288 -9.60 22.95 10.96
N HIS A 289 -8.47 23.61 11.25
CA HIS A 289 -7.25 22.98 11.79
C HIS A 289 -6.67 21.83 10.95
N LEU A 290 -6.98 21.82 9.65
CA LEU A 290 -6.29 21.03 8.63
C LEU A 290 -5.78 21.98 7.55
N GLU A 291 -4.48 22.00 7.31
CA GLU A 291 -3.91 22.67 6.14
C GLU A 291 -4.17 21.77 4.92
N THR A 292 -5.24 22.07 4.21
CA THR A 292 -5.69 21.34 3.02
C THR A 292 -4.88 21.73 1.78
N GLY A 293 -4.92 20.92 0.72
CA GLY A 293 -4.11 21.13 -0.48
C GLY A 293 -2.85 20.28 -0.54
N HIS A 294 -2.64 19.40 0.45
CA HIS A 294 -1.48 18.52 0.52
C HIS A 294 -1.93 17.08 0.25
N PHE A 295 -1.80 16.67 -1.02
CA PHE A 295 -2.10 15.33 -1.50
C PHE A 295 -0.89 14.79 -2.27
N THR A 296 -0.56 13.53 -2.01
CA THR A 296 0.51 12.80 -2.73
C THR A 296 -0.07 11.66 -3.55
N ASN A 297 0.71 11.01 -4.41
CA ASN A 297 0.19 9.97 -5.30
C ASN A 297 -0.19 8.70 -4.52
N ALA A 298 -1.49 8.41 -4.37
CA ALA A 298 -1.99 7.25 -3.65
C ALA A 298 -1.55 5.88 -4.22
N ALA A 299 -1.04 5.81 -5.45
CA ALA A 299 -0.52 4.56 -6.02
C ALA A 299 0.96 4.31 -5.71
N GLU A 300 1.70 5.37 -5.37
CA GLU A 300 3.17 5.36 -5.28
C GLU A 300 3.70 5.74 -3.90
N THR A 301 2.97 6.58 -3.16
CA THR A 301 3.39 7.11 -1.85
C THR A 301 2.37 6.81 -0.75
N TYR A 302 1.55 5.78 -0.92
CA TYR A 302 0.54 5.39 0.07
C TYR A 302 1.17 5.01 1.41
N PHE A 303 0.87 5.80 2.44
CA PHE A 303 1.46 5.75 3.77
C PHE A 303 3.00 5.77 3.77
N ALA A 304 3.63 6.33 2.73
CA ALA A 304 5.07 6.26 2.55
C ALA A 304 5.85 7.26 3.40
N ALA A 305 5.21 8.34 3.87
CA ALA A 305 5.85 9.36 4.67
C ALA A 305 5.06 9.70 5.95
N PRO A 306 5.77 10.09 7.03
CA PRO A 306 5.14 10.46 8.29
C PRO A 306 4.21 11.68 8.16
N GLN A 307 3.27 11.81 9.10
CA GLN A 307 2.48 13.03 9.23
C GLN A 307 3.38 14.23 9.55
N VAL A 308 3.12 15.37 8.91
CA VAL A 308 3.80 16.65 9.18
C VAL A 308 2.76 17.72 9.48
N VAL A 309 3.21 18.80 10.14
CA VAL A 309 2.39 19.96 10.48
C VAL A 309 3.04 21.22 9.92
N ASN A 310 2.24 22.24 9.66
CA ASN A 310 2.73 23.55 9.27
C ASN A 310 3.28 24.33 10.49
N ALA A 311 3.70 25.58 10.26
CA ALA A 311 4.26 26.43 11.31
C ALA A 311 3.27 26.72 12.46
N GLN A 312 1.97 26.60 12.22
CA GLN A 312 0.90 26.80 13.20
C GLN A 312 0.55 25.52 13.97
N GLY A 313 1.11 24.38 13.57
CA GLY A 313 0.83 23.07 14.18
C GLY A 313 -0.37 22.33 13.55
N ASP A 314 -0.97 22.88 12.49
CA ASP A 314 -2.05 22.21 11.76
C ASP A 314 -1.47 21.14 10.84
N ILE A 315 -2.15 20.00 10.75
CA ILE A 315 -1.71 18.87 9.91
C ILE A 315 -1.73 19.30 8.43
N GLN A 316 -0.67 18.99 7.69
CA GLN A 316 -0.65 19.14 6.24
C GLN A 316 -1.29 17.91 5.61
N GLY A 317 -2.44 18.10 4.96
CA GLY A 317 -3.23 17.00 4.46
C GLY A 317 -4.27 17.34 3.42
N HIS A 318 -5.22 16.43 3.27
CA HIS A 318 -6.38 16.56 2.41
C HIS A 318 -7.52 15.70 2.98
N SER A 319 -8.73 15.92 2.47
CA SER A 319 -9.90 15.17 2.91
C SER A 319 -10.44 14.31 1.77
N HIS A 320 -11.27 13.34 2.13
CA HIS A 320 -12.13 12.64 1.19
C HIS A 320 -13.58 12.80 1.59
N VAL A 321 -14.49 12.55 0.65
CA VAL A 321 -15.90 12.35 0.91
C VAL A 321 -16.34 11.01 0.33
N VAL A 322 -17.18 10.31 1.09
CA VAL A 322 -17.75 9.02 0.70
C VAL A 322 -19.24 9.05 0.93
N VAL A 323 -20.01 8.63 -0.07
CA VAL A 323 -21.46 8.44 0.06
C VAL A 323 -21.74 6.95 0.00
N ASP A 324 -22.38 6.43 1.04
CA ASP A 324 -22.84 5.04 1.09
C ASP A 324 -24.35 4.97 0.93
N LYS A 325 -24.80 4.00 0.16
CA LYS A 325 -26.23 3.69 0.08
C LYS A 325 -26.64 2.90 1.31
N LEU A 326 -27.77 3.30 1.90
CA LEU A 326 -28.40 2.60 3.01
C LEU A 326 -29.65 1.88 2.54
N THR A 327 -29.99 0.80 3.24
CA THR A 327 -31.28 0.12 3.11
C THR A 327 -32.43 0.99 3.62
N SER A 328 -32.17 1.80 4.66
CA SER A 328 -33.06 2.82 5.20
C SER A 328 -32.29 3.77 6.11
N ALA A 329 -32.86 4.94 6.44
CA ALA A 329 -32.26 5.88 7.39
C ALA A 329 -32.12 5.31 8.83
N SER A 330 -32.88 4.27 9.17
CA SER A 330 -32.82 3.59 10.47
C SER A 330 -32.01 2.28 10.44
N GLN A 331 -31.22 2.06 9.40
CA GLN A 331 -30.37 0.87 9.28
C GLN A 331 -29.43 0.73 10.50
N THR A 332 -29.46 -0.43 11.14
CA THR A 332 -28.55 -0.78 12.24
C THR A 332 -27.52 -1.84 11.84
N THR A 333 -27.69 -2.48 10.68
CA THR A 333 -26.69 -3.39 10.13
C THR A 333 -25.50 -2.60 9.59
N PRO A 334 -24.25 -3.04 9.83
CA PRO A 334 -23.09 -2.39 9.23
C PRO A 334 -23.19 -2.37 7.71
N THR A 335 -22.72 -1.28 7.11
CA THR A 335 -22.41 -1.20 5.67
C THR A 335 -21.17 -2.04 5.35
N ASP A 336 -21.05 -2.51 4.12
CA ASP A 336 -19.83 -3.03 3.53
C ASP A 336 -18.99 -1.89 2.90
N PRO A 337 -17.88 -1.46 3.52
CA PRO A 337 -17.08 -0.34 3.02
C PRO A 337 -16.46 -0.57 1.64
N ALA A 338 -16.37 -1.81 1.19
CA ALA A 338 -15.80 -2.13 -0.13
C ALA A 338 -16.84 -2.08 -1.26
N ASN A 339 -18.13 -2.24 -0.94
CA ASN A 339 -19.18 -2.51 -1.94
C ASN A 339 -20.40 -1.59 -1.85
N ASP A 340 -20.66 -0.95 -0.71
CA ASP A 340 -21.88 -0.15 -0.51
C ASP A 340 -21.71 1.35 -0.84
N PHE A 341 -20.48 1.82 -1.07
CA PHE A 341 -20.23 3.21 -1.45
C PHE A 341 -20.65 3.44 -2.92
N VAL A 342 -21.37 4.53 -3.15
CA VAL A 342 -21.87 4.94 -4.48
C VAL A 342 -21.16 6.16 -5.02
N PHE A 343 -20.39 6.86 -4.17
CA PHE A 343 -19.55 7.99 -4.56
C PHE A 343 -18.35 8.07 -3.64
N PHE A 344 -17.17 8.29 -4.21
CA PHE A 344 -15.93 8.58 -3.49
C PHE A 344 -15.19 9.70 -4.21
N LYS A 345 -14.67 10.67 -3.46
CA LYS A 345 -13.80 11.71 -4.02
C LYS A 345 -12.74 12.17 -3.02
N GLY A 346 -11.50 12.27 -3.48
CA GLY A 346 -10.46 13.05 -2.83
C GLY A 346 -10.61 14.55 -3.10
N LEU A 347 -10.64 15.32 -2.03
CA LEU A 347 -10.71 16.77 -1.98
C LEU A 347 -9.28 17.30 -1.82
N ASN A 348 -8.55 17.32 -2.93
CA ASN A 348 -7.10 17.49 -2.95
C ASN A 348 -6.65 18.95 -3.00
N ASP A 349 -7.57 19.88 -3.30
CA ASP A 349 -7.28 21.30 -3.38
C ASP A 349 -7.32 21.95 -1.99
N ALA A 350 -6.70 23.13 -1.87
CA ALA A 350 -6.83 23.96 -0.68
C ALA A 350 -8.29 24.42 -0.51
N ALA A 351 -8.76 24.43 0.73
CA ALA A 351 -10.09 24.93 1.06
C ALA A 351 -10.20 26.43 0.73
N VAL A 352 -11.31 26.81 0.10
CA VAL A 352 -11.60 28.20 -0.24
C VAL A 352 -12.56 28.75 0.81
N ASN A 353 -12.14 29.78 1.55
CA ASN A 353 -12.91 30.34 2.68
C ASN A 353 -13.31 29.29 3.74
N GLY A 354 -12.42 28.32 4.01
CA GLY A 354 -12.68 27.25 4.96
C GLY A 354 -13.64 26.17 4.46
N LEU A 355 -13.95 26.14 3.15
CA LEU A 355 -14.82 25.14 2.54
C LEU A 355 -14.06 24.28 1.52
N LEU A 356 -14.27 22.97 1.60
CA LEU A 356 -14.00 22.03 0.53
C LEU A 356 -15.30 21.74 -0.21
N SER A 357 -15.24 21.66 -1.54
CA SER A 357 -16.44 21.55 -2.39
C SER A 357 -16.21 20.57 -3.54
N VAL A 358 -17.21 19.74 -3.82
CA VAL A 358 -17.21 18.85 -4.98
C VAL A 358 -18.63 18.68 -5.53
N GLU A 359 -18.78 18.72 -6.86
CA GLU A 359 -20.02 18.31 -7.52
C GLU A 359 -20.14 16.78 -7.60
N VAL A 360 -21.35 16.28 -7.36
CA VAL A 360 -21.76 14.92 -7.70
C VAL A 360 -22.55 14.98 -9.02
N PRO A 361 -21.89 14.80 -10.17
CA PRO A 361 -22.54 14.95 -11.47
C PRO A 361 -23.54 13.83 -11.70
N GLY A 362 -24.71 14.16 -12.25
CA GLY A 362 -25.83 13.24 -12.44
C GLY A 362 -26.58 12.89 -11.14
N GLY A 363 -26.11 13.35 -9.97
CA GLY A 363 -26.74 13.07 -8.69
C GLY A 363 -26.71 11.60 -8.28
N LEU A 364 -27.69 11.21 -7.47
CA LEU A 364 -27.87 9.85 -6.99
C LEU A 364 -29.30 9.36 -7.28
N PRO A 365 -29.54 8.05 -7.42
CA PRO A 365 -30.89 7.50 -7.46
C PRO A 365 -31.65 7.74 -6.15
N ALA A 366 -32.99 7.65 -6.18
CA ALA A 366 -33.80 7.74 -4.98
C ALA A 366 -33.39 6.67 -3.92
N GLY A 367 -33.35 7.07 -2.66
CA GLY A 367 -32.92 6.20 -1.55
C GLY A 367 -32.45 6.97 -0.31
N SER A 368 -32.07 6.22 0.73
CA SER A 368 -31.42 6.76 1.93
C SER A 368 -29.90 6.60 1.80
N TYR A 369 -29.16 7.64 2.20
CA TYR A 369 -27.71 7.68 2.09
C TYR A 369 -27.09 8.21 3.37
N ARG A 370 -25.83 7.84 3.61
CA ARG A 370 -24.95 8.57 4.52
C ARG A 370 -23.80 9.17 3.74
N LEU A 371 -23.35 10.34 4.17
CA LEU A 371 -22.18 11.03 3.65
C LEU A 371 -21.19 11.22 4.80
N ALA A 372 -19.96 10.73 4.62
CA ALA A 372 -18.88 10.79 5.60
C ALA A 372 -17.66 11.51 5.02
N SER A 373 -16.89 12.18 5.88
CA SER A 373 -15.56 12.68 5.54
C SER A 373 -14.47 11.70 5.94
N ILE A 374 -13.30 11.85 5.33
CA ILE A 374 -12.07 11.18 5.77
C ILE A 374 -10.92 12.20 5.74
N ASN A 375 -10.59 12.77 6.89
CA ASN A 375 -9.47 13.69 7.07
C ASN A 375 -8.16 12.91 7.20
N THR A 376 -7.19 13.24 6.34
CA THR A 376 -5.94 12.50 6.23
C THR A 376 -4.75 13.44 6.15
N ALA A 377 -3.58 12.97 6.58
CA ALA A 377 -2.33 13.62 6.23
C ALA A 377 -1.96 13.35 4.76
N ALA A 378 -0.94 14.04 4.24
CA ALA A 378 -0.64 14.08 2.81
C ALA A 378 -0.41 12.71 2.12
N ASN A 379 0.04 11.69 2.86
CA ASN A 379 0.28 10.34 2.35
C ASN A 379 -0.89 9.37 2.65
N HIS A 380 -2.08 9.91 2.91
CA HIS A 380 -3.37 9.23 3.13
C HIS A 380 -3.54 8.57 4.49
N GLN A 381 -2.56 8.60 5.38
CA GLN A 381 -2.73 8.11 6.75
C GLN A 381 -3.81 8.92 7.48
N PRO A 382 -4.60 8.29 8.37
CA PRO A 382 -5.56 9.02 9.20
C PRO A 382 -4.88 10.17 9.95
N ALA A 383 -5.61 11.26 10.17
CA ALA A 383 -5.11 12.37 10.97
C ALA A 383 -4.83 11.92 12.42
N LEU A 384 -3.59 12.11 12.88
CA LEU A 384 -3.12 11.69 14.21
C LEU A 384 -3.06 12.87 15.20
N VAL A 385 -3.68 12.71 16.37
CA VAL A 385 -3.84 13.76 17.38
C VAL A 385 -3.39 13.31 18.78
N ALA A 386 -3.08 14.27 19.65
CA ALA A 386 -2.34 14.04 20.89
C ALA A 386 -3.13 13.43 22.06
N VAL A 387 -4.45 13.33 21.97
CA VAL A 387 -5.30 12.83 23.06
C VAL A 387 -6.26 11.78 22.53
N ALA A 388 -6.58 10.77 23.34
CA ALA A 388 -7.57 9.74 22.98
C ALA A 388 -9.02 10.20 23.19
N GLN A 389 -9.26 11.07 24.18
CA GLN A 389 -10.58 11.60 24.50
C GLN A 389 -10.83 12.92 23.76
N HIS A 390 -11.33 12.82 22.53
CA HIS A 390 -11.69 13.97 21.69
C HIS A 390 -12.96 13.71 20.88
N GLY A 391 -13.52 14.75 20.26
CA GLY A 391 -14.62 14.61 19.30
C GLY A 391 -14.14 14.00 17.98
N ALA A 392 -15.06 13.54 17.14
CA ALA A 392 -14.70 13.02 15.81
C ALA A 392 -13.96 14.09 15.01
N LEU A 393 -12.84 13.70 14.39
CA LEU A 393 -12.10 14.58 13.46
C LEU A 393 -12.83 14.68 12.13
N ASP A 394 -13.65 13.67 11.81
CA ASP A 394 -14.51 13.56 10.65
C ASP A 394 -15.96 13.93 10.98
N ASP A 395 -16.75 14.23 9.94
CA ASP A 395 -18.19 14.39 10.04
C ASP A 395 -18.92 13.26 9.33
N MET A 396 -20.16 13.03 9.76
CA MET A 396 -21.09 12.14 9.09
C MET A 396 -22.51 12.67 9.19
N ILE A 397 -23.22 12.64 8.07
CA ILE A 397 -24.63 13.01 7.98
C ILE A 397 -25.42 11.95 7.22
N TYR A 398 -26.74 12.00 7.38
CA TYR A 398 -27.69 11.16 6.67
C TYR A 398 -28.61 12.05 5.83
N PHE A 399 -28.95 11.63 4.62
CA PHE A 399 -29.86 12.38 3.76
C PHE A 399 -30.66 11.43 2.87
N THR A 400 -31.78 11.93 2.35
CA THR A 400 -32.66 11.21 1.44
C THR A 400 -32.55 11.80 0.04
N VAL A 401 -32.64 10.95 -0.96
CA VAL A 401 -32.79 11.34 -2.36
C VAL A 401 -34.16 10.90 -2.81
N ALA A 402 -34.97 11.80 -3.37
CA ALA A 402 -36.38 11.52 -3.73
C ALA A 402 -36.81 12.20 -5.03
#